data_AF-A0A429Y7L7-F1
#
_entry.id   AF-A0A429Y7L7-F1
#
_cell.length_a   1.000
_cell.length_b   1.000
_cell.length_c   1.000
_cell.angle_alpha   90.00
_cell.angle_beta   90.00
_cell.angle_gamma   90.00
#
_symmetry.space_group_name_H-M   'P 1'
#
loop_
_entity.id
_entity.type
_entity.pdbx_description
1 polymer ?
#
loop_
_entity_poly.entity_id
_entity_poly.type
_entity_poly.pdbx_seq_one_letter_code
_entity_poly.pdbx_strand_id
1 'polypeptide(L)'
;MIVNEQAQKVYLEKDKFILENNIKPLVTEELIEEHRRTPVGKHSAHLLKVLNYLRRHHEEIEGKYLIINLEPHKKWCLGRHPGGRGVQYEVFDDETFDSREAAEHALFLRRLRKFGLVDENHNALGGNA
;
A
#
# COMPACT_ATOMS: atom_id res chain seq x y z
N MET A 1 -22.85 16.02 4.86
CA MET A 1 -22.27 16.03 6.21
C MET A 1 -21.40 17.26 6.30
N ILE A 2 -21.57 18.09 7.33
CA ILE A 2 -20.63 19.18 7.59
C ILE A 2 -19.36 18.50 8.10
N VAL A 3 -18.31 18.50 7.27
CA VAL A 3 -17.00 18.02 7.68
C VAL A 3 -16.42 19.07 8.62
N ASN A 4 -16.05 18.65 9.83
CA ASN A 4 -15.32 19.54 10.73
C ASN A 4 -13.89 19.68 10.20
N GLU A 5 -13.67 20.72 9.39
CA GLU A 5 -12.40 20.98 8.71
C GLU A 5 -11.21 21.05 9.67
N GLN A 6 -11.40 21.63 10.87
CA GLN A 6 -10.36 21.70 11.89
C GLN A 6 -10.00 20.31 12.43
N ALA A 7 -10.99 19.46 12.69
CA ALA A 7 -10.74 18.08 13.13
C ALA A 7 -10.03 17.26 12.04
N GLN A 8 -10.44 17.42 10.78
CA GLN A 8 -9.80 16.76 9.64
C GLN A 8 -8.34 17.20 9.49
N LYS A 9 -8.06 18.51 9.62
CA LYS A 9 -6.69 19.04 9.57
C LYS A 9 -5.81 18.43 10.66
N VAL A 10 -6.28 18.39 11.91
CA VAL A 10 -5.54 17.78 13.03
C VAL A 10 -5.28 16.29 12.79
N TYR A 11 -6.28 15.57 12.26
CA TYR A 11 -6.12 14.16 11.90
C TYR A 11 -4.99 13.97 10.88
N LEU A 12 -4.99 14.74 9.78
CA LEU A 12 -3.98 14.65 8.73
C LEU A 12 -2.57 15.04 9.23
N GLU A 13 -2.47 16.05 10.08
CA GLU A 13 -1.19 16.43 10.72
C GLU A 13 -0.64 15.30 11.58
N LYS A 14 -1.49 14.65 12.38
CA LYS A 14 -1.09 13.50 13.22
C LYS A 14 -0.72 12.29 12.37
N ASP A 15 -1.45 12.07 11.28
CA ASP A 15 -1.18 10.99 10.34
C ASP A 15 0.20 11.14 9.70
N LYS A 16 0.51 12.35 9.19
CA LYS A 16 1.83 12.70 8.66
C LYS A 16 2.93 12.53 9.71
N PHE A 17 2.69 12.95 10.94
CA PHE A 17 3.64 12.73 12.03
C PHE A 17 3.93 11.24 12.24
N ILE A 18 2.90 10.39 12.25
CA ILE A 18 3.05 8.93 12.38
C ILE A 18 3.83 8.36 11.19
N LEU A 19 3.53 8.80 9.96
CA LEU A 19 4.25 8.37 8.76
C LEU A 19 5.75 8.62 8.90
N GLU A 20 6.14 9.87 9.14
CA GLU A 20 7.55 10.28 9.14
C GLU A 20 8.32 9.73 10.33
N ASN A 21 7.71 9.64 11.52
CA ASN A 21 8.45 9.30 12.74
C ASN A 21 8.33 7.83 13.15
N ASN A 22 7.26 7.14 12.77
CA ASN A 22 6.99 5.78 13.25
C ASN A 22 7.01 4.71 12.16
N ILE A 23 6.79 5.07 10.89
CA ILE A 23 6.66 4.12 9.78
C ILE A 23 7.87 4.20 8.86
N LYS A 24 8.22 5.40 8.40
CA LYS A 24 9.36 5.62 7.51
C LYS A 24 10.69 5.06 8.04
N PRO A 25 11.02 5.17 9.34
CA PRO A 25 12.23 4.56 9.88
C PRO A 25 12.23 3.03 9.87
N LEU A 26 11.06 2.39 9.75
CA LEU A 26 10.94 0.93 9.72
C LEU A 26 11.10 0.37 8.30
N VAL A 27 10.89 1.19 7.26
CA VAL A 27 10.99 0.73 5.88
C VAL A 27 12.47 0.65 5.50
N THR A 28 13.03 -0.55 5.57
CA THR A 28 14.38 -0.91 5.12
C THR A 28 14.32 -1.87 3.93
N GLU A 29 15.44 -2.09 3.25
CA GLU A 29 15.53 -3.08 2.18
C GLU A 29 15.25 -4.50 2.69
N GLU A 30 15.69 -4.82 3.91
CA GLU A 30 15.43 -6.12 4.56
C GLU A 30 13.95 -6.32 4.84
N LEU A 31 13.22 -5.27 5.22
CA LEU A 31 11.77 -5.35 5.43
C LEU A 31 11.02 -5.53 4.11
N ILE A 32 11.50 -4.89 3.04
CA ILE A 32 10.95 -5.09 1.70
C ILE A 32 11.19 -6.52 1.23
N GLU A 33 12.40 -7.05 1.44
CA GLU A 33 12.76 -8.43 1.13
C GLU A 33 12.01 -9.44 1.99
N GLU A 34 11.77 -9.14 3.28
CA GLU A 34 10.90 -9.94 4.16
C GLU A 34 9.52 -10.11 3.53
N HIS A 35 8.90 -9.01 3.09
CA HIS A 35 7.62 -9.04 2.41
C HIS A 35 7.71 -9.77 1.07
N ARG A 36 8.79 -9.60 0.28
CA ARG A 36 8.94 -10.29 -1.01
C ARG A 36 8.96 -11.81 -0.86
N ARG A 37 9.65 -12.31 0.18
CA ARG A 37 9.76 -13.74 0.47
C ARG A 37 8.45 -14.36 0.93
N THR A 38 7.68 -13.62 1.74
CA THR A 38 6.39 -14.08 2.27
C THR A 38 5.34 -12.96 2.21
N PRO A 39 4.78 -12.65 1.03
CA PRO A 39 3.82 -11.53 0.88
C PRO A 39 2.52 -11.77 1.65
N VAL A 40 2.14 -13.04 1.79
CA VAL A 40 0.94 -13.48 2.50
C VAL A 40 1.34 -14.42 3.63
N GLY A 41 0.86 -14.16 4.85
CA GLY A 41 1.10 -15.03 5.99
C GLY A 41 1.54 -14.27 7.24
N LYS A 42 2.42 -14.90 8.02
CA LYS A 42 2.95 -14.32 9.25
C LYS A 42 4.10 -13.36 8.93
N HIS A 43 4.05 -12.19 9.54
CA HIS A 43 5.04 -11.12 9.36
C HIS A 43 5.67 -10.74 10.68
N SER A 44 6.87 -10.15 10.61
CA SER A 44 7.52 -9.53 11.76
C SER A 44 6.66 -8.41 12.35
N ALA A 45 6.92 -8.04 13.61
CA ALA A 45 6.20 -6.95 14.25
C ALA A 45 6.38 -5.61 13.50
N HIS A 46 7.56 -5.37 12.91
CA HIS A 46 7.83 -4.18 12.12
C HIS A 46 7.04 -4.18 10.81
N LEU A 47 7.09 -5.28 10.04
CA LEU A 47 6.34 -5.38 8.79
C LEU A 47 4.83 -5.29 9.04
N LEU A 48 4.32 -5.92 10.09
CA LEU A 48 2.91 -5.81 10.45
C LEU A 48 2.50 -4.35 10.77
N LYS A 49 3.34 -3.60 11.47
CA LYS A 49 3.10 -2.18 11.77
C LYS A 49 3.04 -1.32 10.51
N VAL A 50 3.98 -1.54 9.57
CA VAL A 50 3.97 -0.87 8.26
C VAL A 50 2.72 -1.24 7.47
N LEU A 51 2.38 -2.52 7.36
CA LEU A 51 1.20 -2.98 6.64
C LEU A 51 -0.10 -2.41 7.22
N ASN A 52 -0.23 -2.35 8.54
CA ASN A 52 -1.39 -1.76 9.20
C ASN A 52 -1.53 -0.26 8.87
N TYR A 53 -0.41 0.47 8.79
CA TYR A 53 -0.42 1.86 8.32
C TYR A 53 -0.80 1.96 6.83
N LEU A 54 -0.25 1.12 5.96
CA LEU A 54 -0.55 1.20 4.52
C LEU A 54 -2.00 0.80 4.18
N ARG A 55 -2.65 0.01 5.05
CA ARG A 55 -4.00 -0.52 4.84
C ARG A 55 -5.11 0.32 5.49
N ARG A 56 -4.78 1.24 6.41
CA ARG A 56 -5.78 2.14 7.03
C ARG A 56 -6.32 3.18 6.03
N HIS A 57 -7.28 4.00 6.46
CA HIS A 57 -8.08 4.94 5.64
C HIS A 57 -9.23 4.31 4.86
N HIS A 58 -10.07 3.50 5.51
CA HIS A 58 -11.27 2.91 4.90
C HIS A 58 -12.29 3.96 4.40
N GLU A 59 -12.18 5.20 4.88
CA GLU A 59 -13.10 6.30 4.58
C GLU A 59 -12.89 6.90 3.17
N GLU A 60 -11.68 6.82 2.63
CA GLU A 60 -11.34 7.28 1.27
C GLU A 60 -11.10 6.08 0.37
N ILE A 61 -12.19 5.51 -0.16
CA ILE A 61 -12.11 4.32 -1.02
C ILE A 61 -11.69 4.65 -2.44
N GLU A 62 -11.95 5.87 -2.90
CA GLU A 62 -11.51 6.37 -4.21
C GLU A 62 -9.98 6.36 -4.31
N GLY A 63 -9.45 5.92 -5.44
CA GLY A 63 -8.02 5.92 -5.71
C GLY A 63 -7.23 4.83 -4.97
N LYS A 64 -7.88 3.93 -4.22
CA LYS A 64 -7.19 2.82 -3.55
C LYS A 64 -6.74 1.76 -4.53
N TYR A 65 -5.47 1.40 -4.43
CA TYR A 65 -4.92 0.26 -5.17
C TYR A 65 -5.44 -1.06 -4.62
N LEU A 66 -5.78 -1.95 -5.55
CA LEU A 66 -6.26 -3.30 -5.32
C LEU A 66 -5.63 -4.25 -6.33
N ILE A 67 -5.89 -5.54 -6.17
CA ILE A 67 -5.48 -6.57 -7.12
C ILE A 67 -6.73 -7.16 -7.74
N ILE A 68 -6.71 -7.29 -9.06
CA ILE A 68 -7.77 -7.89 -9.86
C ILE A 68 -7.31 -9.26 -10.30
N ASN A 69 -8.17 -10.26 -10.07
CA ASN A 69 -7.98 -11.60 -10.60
C ASN A 69 -8.55 -11.62 -12.03
N LEU A 70 -7.67 -11.78 -13.02
CA LEU A 70 -8.06 -11.89 -14.43
C LEU A 70 -8.37 -13.35 -14.76
N GLU A 71 -7.52 -14.26 -14.31
CA GLU A 71 -7.71 -15.71 -14.43
C GLU A 71 -7.32 -16.41 -13.13
N PRO A 72 -8.25 -17.13 -12.48
CA PRO A 72 -7.97 -17.81 -11.22
C PRO A 72 -6.75 -18.73 -11.34
N HIS A 73 -5.83 -18.60 -10.39
CA HIS A 73 -4.61 -19.39 -10.29
C HIS A 73 -3.60 -19.19 -11.44
N LYS A 74 -3.78 -18.16 -12.28
CA LYS A 74 -2.92 -17.94 -13.46
C LYS A 74 -2.51 -16.50 -13.68
N LYS A 75 -3.43 -15.55 -13.52
CA LYS A 75 -3.20 -14.18 -13.97
C LYS A 75 -3.89 -13.16 -13.08
N TRP A 76 -3.08 -12.24 -12.56
CA TRP A 76 -3.53 -11.11 -11.77
C TRP A 76 -2.95 -9.83 -12.34
N CYS A 77 -3.59 -8.70 -12.04
CA CYS A 77 -3.04 -7.38 -12.29
C CYS A 77 -3.38 -6.44 -11.13
N LEU A 78 -2.78 -5.26 -11.12
CA LEU A 78 -3.21 -4.21 -10.21
C LEU A 78 -4.41 -3.44 -10.79
N GLY A 79 -5.10 -2.71 -9.93
CA GLY A 79 -6.15 -1.81 -10.32
C GLY A 79 -6.39 -0.74 -9.28
N ARG A 80 -7.37 0.12 -9.54
CA ARG A 80 -7.73 1.23 -8.67
C ARG A 80 -9.23 1.32 -8.47
N HIS A 81 -9.64 1.55 -7.23
CA HIS A 81 -11.04 1.67 -6.85
C HIS A 81 -11.59 3.06 -7.27
N PRO A 82 -12.70 3.13 -8.00
CA PRO A 82 -13.20 4.36 -8.63
C PRO A 82 -13.98 5.30 -7.68
N GLY A 83 -14.16 4.91 -6.42
CA GLY A 83 -14.80 5.74 -5.39
C GLY A 83 -16.34 5.67 -5.36
N GLY A 84 -16.97 5.38 -6.49
CA GLY A 84 -18.43 5.31 -6.64
C GLY A 84 -19.01 3.89 -6.72
N ARG A 85 -20.25 3.73 -6.27
CA ARG A 85 -21.03 2.50 -6.52
C ARG A 85 -21.46 2.44 -7.99
N GLY A 86 -21.38 1.24 -8.59
CA GLY A 86 -21.78 1.02 -9.98
C GLY A 86 -20.78 1.52 -11.02
N VAL A 87 -19.65 2.08 -10.60
CA VAL A 87 -18.55 2.49 -11.49
C VAL A 87 -17.59 1.31 -11.64
N GLN A 88 -17.13 1.07 -12.87
CA GLN A 88 -16.16 0.01 -13.16
C GLN A 88 -14.82 0.32 -12.52
N TYR A 89 -14.11 -0.73 -12.11
CA TYR A 89 -12.75 -0.61 -11.60
C TYR A 89 -11.80 -0.19 -12.72
N GLU A 90 -10.81 0.63 -12.36
CA GLU A 90 -9.68 0.87 -13.25
C GLU A 90 -8.76 -0.37 -13.20
N VAL A 91 -8.54 -0.98 -14.36
CA VAL A 91 -7.73 -2.19 -14.52
C VAL A 91 -6.41 -1.81 -15.17
N PHE A 92 -5.29 -2.23 -14.58
CA PHE A 92 -3.95 -2.01 -15.13
C PHE A 92 -3.43 -3.32 -15.72
N ASP A 93 -4.01 -3.74 -16.84
CA ASP A 93 -3.71 -5.03 -17.48
C ASP A 93 -2.47 -5.02 -18.38
N ASP A 94 -1.76 -3.88 -18.43
CA ASP A 94 -0.43 -3.71 -19.03
C ASP A 94 0.67 -4.40 -18.21
N GLU A 95 0.48 -4.54 -16.89
CA GLU A 95 1.36 -5.28 -16.00
C GLU A 95 0.62 -6.42 -15.32
N THR A 96 1.05 -7.66 -15.59
CA THR A 96 0.37 -8.87 -15.08
C THR A 96 1.33 -9.78 -14.33
N PHE A 97 0.79 -10.45 -13.32
CA PHE A 97 1.51 -11.33 -12.42
C PHE A 97 0.98 -12.76 -12.55
N ASP A 98 1.89 -13.73 -12.45
CA ASP A 98 1.63 -15.17 -12.57
C ASP A 98 1.16 -15.83 -11.27
N SER A 99 1.15 -15.07 -10.17
CA SER A 99 0.79 -15.52 -8.83
C SER A 99 0.12 -14.41 -8.03
N ARG A 100 -0.68 -14.80 -7.04
CA ARG A 100 -1.30 -13.85 -6.10
C ARG A 100 -0.22 -13.13 -5.28
N GLU A 101 0.79 -13.86 -4.86
CA GLU A 101 1.89 -13.40 -4.02
C GLU A 101 2.72 -12.32 -4.73
N ALA A 102 3.03 -12.50 -6.01
CA ALA A 102 3.70 -11.47 -6.82
C ALA A 102 2.86 -10.19 -6.89
N ALA A 103 1.55 -10.31 -7.13
CA ALA A 103 0.65 -9.17 -7.15
C ALA A 103 0.54 -8.46 -5.78
N GLU A 104 0.54 -9.20 -4.67
CA GLU A 104 0.56 -8.64 -3.30
C GLU A 104 1.84 -7.85 -3.03
N HIS A 105 2.99 -8.36 -3.46
CA HIS A 105 4.25 -7.64 -3.31
C HIS A 105 4.29 -6.38 -4.21
N ALA A 106 3.84 -6.47 -5.46
CA ALA A 106 3.73 -5.31 -6.33
C ALA A 106 2.79 -4.23 -5.75
N LEU A 107 1.65 -4.64 -5.19
CA LEU A 107 0.73 -3.75 -4.49
C LEU A 107 1.38 -3.08 -3.27
N PHE A 108 2.16 -3.84 -2.49
CA PHE A 108 2.92 -3.32 -1.36
C PHE A 108 3.92 -2.23 -1.79
N LEU A 109 4.73 -2.49 -2.83
CA LEU A 109 5.67 -1.53 -3.39
C LEU A 109 4.99 -0.27 -3.92
N ARG A 110 3.87 -0.42 -4.63
CA ARG A 110 3.07 0.72 -5.12
C ARG A 110 2.55 1.59 -3.98
N ARG A 111 2.15 0.97 -2.86
CA ARG A 111 1.72 1.69 -1.65
C ARG A 111 2.90 2.41 -0.98
N LEU A 112 4.05 1.77 -0.84
CA LEU A 112 5.25 2.44 -0.31
C LEU A 112 5.62 3.68 -1.15
N ARG A 113 5.60 3.56 -2.47
CA ARG A 113 5.88 4.67 -3.39
C ARG A 113 4.85 5.80 -3.23
N LYS A 114 3.55 5.48 -3.14
CA LYS A 114 2.49 6.46 -2.89
C LYS A 114 2.74 7.29 -1.63
N PHE A 115 3.31 6.70 -0.59
CA PHE A 115 3.63 7.37 0.68
C PHE A 115 5.05 7.97 0.73
N GLY A 116 5.82 7.93 -0.36
CA GLY A 116 7.19 8.46 -0.40
C GLY A 116 8.17 7.70 0.51
N LEU A 117 7.93 6.40 0.71
CA LEU A 117 8.75 5.54 1.57
C LEU A 117 9.87 4.83 0.81
N VAL A 118 9.75 4.75 -0.51
CA VAL A 118 10.73 4.19 -1.44
C VAL A 118 10.89 5.08 -2.67
N ASP A 119 12.03 4.97 -3.35
CA ASP A 119 12.26 5.61 -4.66
C ASP A 119 11.61 4.84 -5.82
N GLU A 120 11.86 5.31 -7.05
CA GLU A 120 11.34 4.68 -8.28
C GLU A 120 11.88 3.26 -8.52
N ASN A 121 13.05 2.94 -7.95
CA ASN A 121 13.71 1.63 -8.02
C ASN A 121 13.37 0.74 -6.82
N HIS A 122 12.46 1.18 -5.95
CA HIS A 122 12.07 0.52 -4.70
C HIS A 122 13.13 0.50 -3.59
N ASN A 123 14.13 1.37 -3.65
CA ASN A 123 15.09 1.53 -2.55
C ASN A 123 14.43 2.31 -1.41
N ALA A 124 14.68 1.88 -0.17
CA ALA A 124 14.13 2.51 1.03
C ALA A 124 14.66 3.95 1.24
N LEU A 125 13.78 4.88 1.61
CA LEU A 125 14.13 6.30 1.82
C LEU A 125 14.26 6.72 3.29
N GLY A 126 14.07 5.80 4.24
CA GLY A 126 13.91 6.13 5.66
C GLY A 126 14.57 5.19 6.66
N GLY A 127 14.94 3.98 6.24
CA GLY A 127 15.67 3.03 7.06
C GLY A 127 17.11 3.49 7.28
N ASN A 128 17.52 3.67 8.54
CA ASN A 128 18.95 3.64 8.84
C ASN A 128 19.41 2.18 8.62
N ALA A 129 20.41 2.00 7.76
CA ALA A 129 21.17 0.76 7.65
C ALA A 129 21.80 0.37 8.99
#